data_AF-A0A7K0EU07-F1
#
_entry.id   AF-A0A7K0EU07-F1
#
_cell.length_a   1.000
_cell.length_b   1.000
_cell.length_c   1.000
_cell.angle_alpha   90.00
_cell.angle_beta   90.00
_cell.angle_gamma   90.00
#
_symmetry.space_group_name_H-M   'P 1'
#
loop_
_entity.id
_entity.type
_entity.pdbx_description
1 polymer ?
#
loop_
_entity_poly.entity_id
_entity_poly.type
_entity_poly.pdbx_seq_one_letter_code
_entity_poly.pdbx_strand_id
1 'polypeptide(L)'
;MTHQQITLVKQSWNLLREIDPELLGDVFYTRLFLKYPALRSLFKHSLVSQYKKFIAMLNLIVSRLDQPGILTEEIRQLATRHGGYGIKPEHYDEVGTALLWTLEKGLGKDWNPALYQAWAACYTRLAREMLENS
;
A
#
# COMPACT_ATOMS: atom_id res chain seq x y z
N MET A 1 7.33 -12.75 6.04
CA MET A 1 7.08 -11.89 7.22
C MET A 1 7.00 -12.77 8.46
N THR A 2 7.49 -12.30 9.61
CA THR A 2 7.34 -13.00 10.89
C THR A 2 5.98 -12.69 11.54
N HIS A 3 5.57 -13.48 12.54
CA HIS A 3 4.36 -13.20 13.33
C HIS A 3 4.42 -11.82 14.00
N GLN A 4 5.57 -11.45 14.55
CA GLN A 4 5.80 -10.14 15.13
C GLN A 4 5.59 -9.00 14.10
N GLN A 5 6.12 -9.14 12.88
CA GLN A 5 5.91 -8.14 11.82
C GLN A 5 4.42 -8.01 11.45
N ILE A 6 3.68 -9.11 11.38
CA ILE A 6 2.24 -9.09 11.13
C ILE A 6 1.51 -8.33 12.24
N THR A 7 1.81 -8.62 13.50
CA THR A 7 1.22 -7.92 14.65
C THR A 7 1.50 -6.42 14.60
N LEU A 8 2.75 -6.03 14.33
CA LEU A 8 3.14 -4.62 14.22
C LEU A 8 2.38 -3.89 13.12
N VAL A 9 2.24 -4.49 11.93
CA VAL A 9 1.47 -3.91 10.82
C VAL A 9 0.00 -3.76 11.20
N LYS A 10 -0.63 -4.82 11.73
CA LYS A 10 -2.06 -4.77 12.12
C LYS A 10 -2.32 -3.73 13.22
N GLN A 11 -1.47 -3.67 14.24
CA GLN A 11 -1.62 -2.72 15.35
C GLN A 11 -1.41 -1.28 14.90
N SER A 12 -0.34 -1.00 14.15
CA SER A 12 -0.07 0.36 13.67
C SER A 12 -1.12 0.82 12.65
N TRP A 13 -1.58 -0.07 11.76
CA TRP A 13 -2.68 0.27 10.84
C TRP A 13 -3.97 0.62 11.58
N ASN A 14 -4.26 -0.05 12.70
CA ASN A 14 -5.44 0.26 13.51
C ASN A 14 -5.44 1.70 14.06
N LEU A 15 -4.27 2.30 14.29
CA LEU A 15 -4.14 3.70 14.72
C LEU A 15 -4.53 4.69 13.62
N LEU A 16 -4.40 4.29 12.36
CA LEU A 16 -4.74 5.12 11.19
C LEU A 16 -6.22 5.01 10.80
N ARG A 17 -6.99 4.10 11.40
CA ARG A 17 -8.41 3.88 11.03
C ARG A 17 -9.34 5.05 11.37
N GLU A 18 -8.95 5.88 12.33
CA GLU A 18 -9.70 7.09 12.71
C GLU A 18 -9.42 8.26 11.74
N ILE A 19 -8.42 8.13 10.86
CA ILE A 19 -8.12 9.13 9.84
C ILE A 19 -9.08 8.94 8.67
N ASP A 20 -9.62 10.04 8.14
CA ASP A 20 -10.42 10.02 6.91
C ASP A 20 -9.65 9.31 5.78
N PRO A 21 -10.19 8.22 5.19
CA PRO A 21 -9.58 7.53 4.06
C PRO A 21 -9.29 8.44 2.86
N GLU A 22 -10.10 9.47 2.62
CA GLU A 22 -9.83 10.44 1.55
C GLU A 22 -8.57 11.25 1.85
N LEU A 23 -8.41 11.73 3.09
CA LEU A 23 -7.23 12.47 3.52
C LEU A 23 -5.96 11.62 3.46
N LEU A 24 -6.02 10.39 3.96
CA LEU A 24 -4.86 9.48 3.95
C LEU A 24 -4.43 9.15 2.51
N GLY A 25 -5.41 8.93 1.62
CA GLY A 25 -5.16 8.71 0.20
C GLY A 25 -4.60 9.95 -0.49
N ASP A 26 -5.13 11.14 -0.19
CA ASP A 26 -4.63 12.40 -0.76
C ASP A 26 -3.16 12.66 -0.38
N VAL A 27 -2.81 12.47 0.90
CA VAL A 27 -1.42 12.58 1.38
C VAL A 27 -0.51 11.62 0.63
N PHE A 28 -0.94 10.36 0.45
CA PHE A 28 -0.18 9.36 -0.30
C PHE A 28 0.03 9.77 -1.77
N TYR A 29 -1.03 10.11 -2.49
CA TYR A 29 -0.96 10.42 -3.92
C TYR A 29 -0.24 11.74 -4.19
N THR A 30 -0.43 12.74 -3.33
CA THR A 30 0.33 13.99 -3.37
C THR A 30 1.82 13.70 -3.20
N ARG A 31 2.20 12.87 -2.22
CA ARG A 31 3.61 12.47 -2.04
C ARG A 31 4.15 11.72 -3.25
N LEU A 32 3.37 10.76 -3.78
CA LEU A 32 3.75 9.94 -4.93
C LEU A 32 4.05 10.81 -6.14
N PHE A 33 3.14 11.71 -6.53
CA PHE A 33 3.29 12.53 -7.73
C PHE A 33 4.28 13.68 -7.56
N LEU A 34 4.50 14.17 -6.34
CA LEU A 34 5.54 15.15 -6.08
C LEU A 34 6.94 14.54 -6.25
N LYS A 35 7.13 13.26 -5.87
CA LYS A 35 8.41 12.57 -6.01
C LYS A 35 8.60 11.93 -7.38
N TYR A 36 7.52 11.42 -7.99
CA TYR A 36 7.51 10.65 -9.23
C TYR A 36 6.42 11.18 -10.18
N PRO A 37 6.62 12.38 -10.77
CA PRO A 37 5.57 13.05 -11.55
C PRO A 37 5.12 12.27 -12.79
N ALA A 38 5.99 11.44 -13.37
CA ALA A 38 5.68 10.60 -14.53
C ALA A 38 4.53 9.61 -14.26
N LEU A 39 4.41 9.11 -13.02
CA LEU A 39 3.35 8.17 -12.64
C LEU A 39 1.95 8.76 -12.76
N ARG A 40 1.80 10.09 -12.70
CA ARG A 40 0.48 10.74 -12.77
C ARG A 40 -0.30 10.35 -14.04
N SER A 41 0.41 10.14 -15.15
CA SER A 41 -0.17 9.73 -16.43
C SER A 41 -0.84 8.34 -16.41
N LEU A 42 -0.47 7.48 -15.44
CA LEU A 42 -1.04 6.14 -15.27
C LEU A 42 -2.40 6.18 -14.55
N PHE A 43 -2.74 7.29 -13.88
CA PHE A 43 -3.97 7.47 -13.12
C PHE A 43 -4.96 8.34 -13.91
N LYS A 44 -5.74 7.71 -14.80
CA LYS A 44 -6.63 8.39 -15.77
C LYS A 44 -8.01 8.77 -15.25
N HIS A 45 -8.36 8.38 -14.02
CA HIS A 45 -9.69 8.60 -13.41
C HIS A 45 -9.62 9.59 -12.24
N SER A 46 -10.80 9.97 -11.71
CA SER A 46 -10.90 10.84 -10.52
C SER A 46 -10.07 10.28 -9.37
N LEU A 47 -9.11 11.08 -8.91
CA LEU A 47 -8.20 10.73 -7.82
C LEU A 47 -8.94 10.45 -6.51
N VAL A 48 -10.01 11.19 -6.19
CA VAL A 48 -10.81 10.97 -4.97
C VAL A 48 -11.37 9.54 -4.91
N SER A 49 -11.91 9.04 -6.03
CA SER A 49 -12.39 7.66 -6.11
C SER A 49 -11.24 6.63 -5.97
N GLN A 50 -10.05 7.00 -6.45
CA GLN A 50 -8.86 6.16 -6.40
C GLN A 50 -8.29 6.09 -4.97
N TYR A 51 -8.37 7.18 -4.19
CA TYR A 51 -7.94 7.26 -2.79
C TYR A 51 -8.68 6.23 -1.95
N LYS A 52 -10.01 6.23 -2.02
CA LYS A 52 -10.86 5.27 -1.30
C LYS A 52 -10.55 3.83 -1.69
N LYS A 53 -10.38 3.55 -2.98
CA LYS A 53 -10.02 2.20 -3.48
C LYS A 53 -8.67 1.75 -2.92
N PHE A 54 -7.68 2.64 -2.90
CA PHE A 54 -6.35 2.34 -2.36
C PHE A 54 -6.40 2.01 -0.87
N ILE A 55 -7.06 2.85 -0.05
CA ILE A 55 -7.20 2.60 1.38
C ILE A 55 -8.02 1.34 1.67
N ALA A 56 -9.10 1.10 0.92
CA ALA A 56 -9.88 -0.14 1.04
C ALA A 56 -9.04 -1.39 0.73
N MET A 57 -8.17 -1.31 -0.28
CA MET A 57 -7.25 -2.40 -0.62
C MET A 57 -6.23 -2.65 0.50
N LEU A 58 -5.63 -1.59 1.06
CA LEU A 58 -4.72 -1.72 2.21
C LEU A 58 -5.43 -2.32 3.43
N ASN A 59 -6.66 -1.87 3.73
CA ASN A 59 -7.49 -2.44 4.80
C ASN A 59 -7.69 -3.96 4.61
N LEU A 60 -8.07 -4.38 3.40
CA LEU A 60 -8.25 -5.79 3.08
C LEU A 60 -6.94 -6.56 3.28
N ILE A 61 -5.83 -6.08 2.73
CA ILE A 61 -4.52 -6.74 2.82
C ILE A 61 -4.10 -6.91 4.28
N VAL A 62 -4.13 -5.82 5.05
CA VAL A 62 -3.75 -5.83 6.47
C VAL A 62 -4.63 -6.77 7.28
N SER A 63 -5.95 -6.79 7.02
CA SER A 63 -6.89 -7.66 7.74
C SER A 63 -6.62 -9.15 7.51
N ARG A 64 -6.00 -9.51 6.37
CA ARG A 64 -5.74 -10.89 5.94
C ARG A 64 -4.27 -11.31 6.04
N LEU A 65 -3.37 -10.50 6.60
CA LEU A 65 -1.93 -10.79 6.63
C LEU A 65 -1.56 -12.13 7.30
N ASP A 66 -2.39 -12.58 8.24
CA ASP A 66 -2.31 -13.85 8.97
C ASP A 66 -3.08 -15.00 8.31
N GLN A 67 -3.69 -14.77 7.14
CA GLN A 67 -4.52 -15.74 6.41
C GLN A 67 -3.92 -16.03 5.03
N PRO A 68 -2.90 -16.90 4.94
CA PRO A 68 -2.11 -17.12 3.72
C PRO A 68 -2.90 -17.63 2.50
N GLY A 69 -4.14 -18.08 2.65
CA GLY A 69 -4.97 -18.60 1.54
C GLY A 69 -6.05 -17.67 1.00
N ILE A 70 -6.30 -16.50 1.60
CA ILE A 70 -7.42 -15.61 1.22
C ILE A 70 -6.95 -14.41 0.40
N LEU A 71 -5.67 -14.07 0.48
CA LEU A 71 -5.08 -12.97 -0.28
C LEU A 71 -4.98 -13.25 -1.79
N THR A 72 -5.06 -14.51 -2.23
CA THR A 72 -4.64 -14.93 -3.56
C THR A 72 -5.60 -14.54 -4.69
N GLU A 73 -6.92 -14.69 -4.55
CA GLU A 73 -7.81 -14.45 -5.69
C GLU A 73 -8.04 -12.96 -5.94
N GLU A 74 -8.27 -12.16 -4.90
CA GLU A 74 -8.41 -10.71 -5.03
C GLU A 74 -7.10 -10.05 -5.48
N ILE A 75 -5.94 -10.48 -4.95
CA ILE A 75 -4.64 -9.97 -5.42
C ILE A 75 -4.37 -10.42 -6.85
N ARG A 76 -4.70 -11.66 -7.23
CA ARG A 76 -4.55 -12.11 -8.62
C ARG A 76 -5.36 -11.26 -9.58
N GLN A 77 -6.64 -11.00 -9.28
CA GLN A 77 -7.47 -10.12 -10.11
C GLN A 77 -6.92 -8.68 -10.15
N LEU A 78 -6.35 -8.20 -9.03
CA LEU A 78 -5.71 -6.90 -8.99
C LEU A 78 -4.43 -6.87 -9.84
N ALA A 79 -3.61 -7.91 -9.77
CA ALA A 79 -2.36 -8.10 -10.50
C ALA A 79 -2.62 -8.14 -12.01
N THR A 80 -3.58 -8.94 -12.47
CA THR A 80 -4.00 -8.99 -13.88
C THR A 80 -4.42 -7.61 -14.41
N ARG A 81 -5.17 -6.84 -13.60
CA ARG A 81 -5.51 -5.46 -13.97
C ARG A 81 -4.27 -4.56 -14.07
N HIS A 82 -3.31 -4.70 -13.15
CA HIS A 82 -2.07 -3.93 -13.17
C HIS A 82 -1.18 -4.26 -14.37
N GLY A 83 -1.14 -5.52 -14.81
CA GLY A 83 -0.49 -5.92 -16.06
C GLY A 83 -1.06 -5.17 -17.27
N GLY A 84 -2.39 -5.02 -17.33
CA GLY A 84 -3.08 -4.25 -18.37
C GLY A 84 -2.87 -2.73 -18.31
N TYR A 85 -2.36 -2.19 -17.20
CA TYR A 85 -2.14 -0.74 -17.02
C TYR A 85 -0.76 -0.26 -17.46
N GLY A 86 0.14 -1.18 -17.88
CA GLY A 86 1.51 -0.83 -18.24
C GLY A 86 2.38 -0.47 -17.04
N ILE A 87 2.03 -0.98 -15.85
CA ILE A 87 2.87 -0.85 -14.65
C ILE A 87 4.14 -1.68 -14.83
N LYS A 88 5.29 -1.11 -14.44
CA LYS A 88 6.60 -1.77 -14.47
C LYS A 88 7.06 -2.09 -13.06
N PRO A 89 8.00 -3.03 -12.88
CA PRO A 89 8.61 -3.33 -11.58
C PRO A 89 9.09 -2.06 -10.85
N GLU A 90 9.74 -1.14 -11.56
CA GLU A 90 10.23 0.12 -10.97
C GLU A 90 9.13 0.95 -10.29
N HIS A 91 7.89 0.94 -10.81
CA HIS A 91 6.79 1.71 -10.23
C HIS A 91 6.37 1.17 -8.85
N TYR A 92 6.61 -0.10 -8.54
CA TYR A 92 6.34 -0.64 -7.21
C TYR A 92 7.30 -0.05 -6.18
N ASP A 93 8.59 0.12 -6.50
CA ASP A 93 9.54 0.75 -5.58
C ASP A 93 9.16 2.21 -5.27
N GLU A 94 8.67 2.94 -6.28
CA GLU A 94 8.17 4.31 -6.16
C GLU A 94 6.92 4.39 -5.25
N VAL A 95 5.97 3.47 -5.44
CA VAL A 95 4.76 3.34 -4.61
C VAL A 95 5.13 2.97 -3.17
N GLY A 96 6.02 1.99 -2.97
CA GLY A 96 6.47 1.58 -1.63
C GLY A 96 7.13 2.73 -0.87
N THR A 97 7.95 3.52 -1.56
CA THR A 97 8.59 4.71 -1.00
C THR A 97 7.57 5.76 -0.55
N ALA A 98 6.54 6.04 -1.37
CA ALA A 98 5.48 6.98 -1.01
C ALA A 98 4.60 6.44 0.13
N LEU A 99 4.31 5.13 0.15
CA LEU A 99 3.52 4.48 1.19
C LEU A 99 4.22 4.54 2.55
N LEU A 100 5.50 4.15 2.63
CA LEU A 100 6.26 4.19 3.87
C LEU A 100 6.37 5.61 4.44
N TRP A 101 6.57 6.61 3.57
CA TRP A 101 6.55 8.01 3.98
C TRP A 101 5.17 8.43 4.52
N THR A 102 4.08 7.98 3.89
CA THR A 102 2.73 8.31 4.34
C THR A 102 2.44 7.70 5.70
N LEU A 103 2.84 6.45 5.92
CA LEU A 103 2.72 5.76 7.21
C LEU A 103 3.53 6.46 8.30
N GLU A 104 4.78 6.87 8.00
CA GLU A 104 5.60 7.65 8.92
C GLU A 104 4.90 8.95 9.34
N LYS A 105 4.30 9.68 8.40
CA LYS A 105 3.58 10.93 8.72
C LYS A 105 2.28 10.71 9.45
N GLY A 106 1.52 9.66 9.10
CA GLY A 106 0.27 9.33 9.77
C GLY A 106 0.47 8.82 11.20
N LEU A 107 1.51 8.03 11.44
CA LEU A 107 1.80 7.44 12.75
C LEU A 107 2.59 8.38 13.66
N GLY A 108 3.30 9.36 13.10
CA GLY A 108 3.98 10.40 13.86
C GLY A 108 4.91 9.83 14.94
N LYS A 109 4.63 10.11 16.21
CA LYS A 109 5.43 9.66 17.35
C LYS A 109 5.46 8.14 17.53
N ASP A 110 4.46 7.43 17.02
CA ASP A 110 4.38 5.97 17.13
C ASP A 110 5.26 5.28 16.07
N TRP A 111 5.69 6.02 15.04
CA TRP A 111 6.61 5.52 14.02
C TRP A 111 8.00 5.24 14.59
N ASN A 112 8.55 4.07 14.26
CA ASN A 112 9.86 3.63 14.74
C ASN A 112 10.49 2.62 13.76
N PRO A 113 11.78 2.27 13.93
CA PRO A 113 12.47 1.34 13.02
C PRO A 113 11.80 -0.03 12.90
N ALA A 114 11.17 -0.55 13.96
CA ALA A 114 10.49 -1.84 13.89
C ALA A 114 9.23 -1.77 13.01
N LEU A 115 8.47 -0.68 13.09
CA LEU A 115 7.34 -0.43 12.19
C LEU A 115 7.79 -0.26 10.74
N TYR A 116 8.87 0.49 10.49
CA TYR A 116 9.45 0.61 9.14
C TYR A 116 9.76 -0.77 8.55
N GLN A 117 10.49 -1.60 9.28
CA GLN A 117 10.88 -2.94 8.80
C GLN A 117 9.67 -3.84 8.58
N ALA A 118 8.67 -3.78 9.46
CA ALA A 118 7.44 -4.56 9.33
C ALA A 118 6.63 -4.16 8.08
N TRP A 119 6.45 -2.86 7.86
CA TRP A 119 5.72 -2.34 6.70
C TRP A 119 6.49 -2.52 5.40
N ALA A 120 7.82 -2.35 5.40
CA ALA A 120 8.65 -2.64 4.24
C ALA A 120 8.52 -4.13 3.84
N ALA A 121 8.62 -5.05 4.81
CA ALA A 121 8.43 -6.48 4.55
C ALA A 121 7.01 -6.80 4.04
N CYS A 122 5.99 -6.11 4.56
CA CYS A 122 4.60 -6.23 4.09
C CYS A 122 4.45 -5.80 2.64
N TYR A 123 4.95 -4.61 2.31
CA TYR A 123 4.87 -4.06 0.97
C TYR A 123 5.65 -4.90 -0.03
N THR A 124 6.88 -5.30 0.30
CA THR A 124 7.71 -6.15 -0.57
C THR A 124 7.03 -7.48 -0.87
N ARG A 125 6.36 -8.09 0.12
CA ARG A 125 5.57 -9.31 -0.11
C ARG A 125 4.43 -9.03 -1.10
N LEU A 126 3.65 -7.98 -0.89
CA LEU A 126 2.55 -7.61 -1.78
C LEU A 126 3.03 -7.32 -3.21
N ALA A 127 4.08 -6.52 -3.36
CA ALA A 127 4.65 -6.17 -4.65
C ALA A 127 5.12 -7.42 -5.42
N ARG A 128 5.74 -8.38 -4.72
CA ARG A 128 6.10 -9.67 -5.32
C ARG A 128 4.88 -10.44 -5.83
N GLU A 129 3.85 -10.61 -5.00
CA GLU A 129 2.62 -11.30 -5.40
C GLU A 129 1.97 -10.62 -6.61
N MET A 130 1.99 -9.28 -6.65
CA MET A 130 1.47 -8.50 -7.75
C MET A 130 2.27 -8.68 -9.05
N LEU A 131 3.59 -8.80 -8.96
CA LEU A 131 4.48 -8.99 -10.12
C LEU A 131 4.46 -10.44 -10.65
N GLU A 132 4.33 -11.42 -9.77
CA GLU A 132 4.28 -12.84 -10.14
C GLU A 132 2.94 -13.25 -10.78
N ASN A 133 1.88 -12.48 -10.53
CA ASN A 133 0.51 -12.78 -11.00
C ASN A 133 -0.05 -11.72 -11.97
N SER A 134 0.78 -10.79 -12.47
CA SER A 134 0.39 -9.71 -13.40
C SER A 134 0.34 -10.12 -14.87
#